data_AF-A0A3R7RH58-F1
#
_entry.id   AF-A0A3R7RH58-F1
#
_cell.length_a   1.000
_cell.length_b   1.000
_cell.length_c   1.000
_cell.angle_alpha   90.00
_cell.angle_beta   90.00
_cell.angle_gamma   90.00
#
_symmetry.space_group_name_H-M   'P 1'
#
loop_
_entity.id
_entity.type
_entity.pdbx_description
1 polymer ?
#
loop_
_entity_poly.entity_id
_entity_poly.type
_entity_poly.pdbx_seq_one_letter_code
_entity_poly.pdbx_strand_id
1 'polypeptide(L)'
;MNRTSITMTSLFSLCLATGVSAQATVVDGSAEAAYGAPLVIQDNSTGFGNADLGSIDFCNGSEVDSAYGFIADGMLHVLISGNVESNYNKLEIFIDAIPGEGQNPILGNNSEIDFNALNTMGRFEDPDTGEVQPGLTFDAGFDADFWLSFTGGPGAPPKKGGEPGYDTYLNFSELLTGGGDLAESGYAGPGGAGAKGALVTGNGIFAAIDNSNVLGVVGGDGIDDGAGVTTGVEIVIPLEVLGHAAGDDIRVCAFINGSGHDFLSNQVLGGLGGSANLGFPRFVNFEDLPGDQFFVVPGEGGGGDGCFGDINDDGIVNGADFGSLLASWGLCPGCPADLNDDGTVDGADVGLMLAVWGVCP
;
A
#
# COMPACT_ATOMS: atom_id res chain seq x y z
N MET A 1 55.05 -56.95 -17.78
CA MET A 1 54.85 -55.48 -17.77
C MET A 1 53.57 -55.20 -18.52
N ASN A 2 52.53 -54.73 -17.81
CA ASN A 2 51.47 -53.85 -18.31
C ASN A 2 50.48 -53.68 -17.14
N ARG A 3 50.68 -52.59 -16.38
CA ARG A 3 49.72 -52.11 -15.39
C ARG A 3 48.76 -51.19 -16.13
N THR A 4 47.51 -51.60 -16.25
CA THR A 4 46.43 -50.80 -16.83
C THR A 4 45.90 -49.87 -15.73
N SER A 5 46.27 -48.59 -15.78
CA SER A 5 45.68 -47.55 -14.92
C SER A 5 44.29 -47.19 -15.43
N ILE A 6 43.28 -47.34 -14.58
CA ILE A 6 41.92 -46.82 -14.78
C ILE A 6 41.91 -45.41 -14.18
N THR A 7 41.82 -44.39 -15.03
CA THR A 7 41.61 -43.00 -14.63
C THR A 7 40.11 -42.77 -14.42
N MET A 8 39.72 -42.52 -13.17
CA MET A 8 38.37 -42.15 -12.78
C MET A 8 38.24 -40.62 -12.91
N THR A 9 37.53 -40.16 -13.94
CA THR A 9 37.25 -38.74 -14.14
C THR A 9 36.00 -38.37 -13.34
N SER A 10 36.16 -37.76 -12.16
CA SER A 10 35.04 -37.16 -11.44
C SER A 10 34.56 -35.93 -12.20
N LEU A 11 33.35 -35.97 -12.74
CA LEU A 11 32.61 -34.77 -13.13
C LEU A 11 32.17 -34.06 -11.85
N PHE A 12 32.82 -32.95 -11.52
CA PHE A 12 32.28 -31.97 -10.59
C PHE A 12 31.22 -31.17 -11.34
N SER A 13 29.94 -31.41 -11.04
CA SER A 13 28.84 -30.55 -11.49
C SER A 13 28.87 -29.29 -10.63
N LEU A 14 29.39 -28.20 -11.20
CA LEU A 14 29.34 -26.88 -10.58
C LEU A 14 27.91 -26.36 -10.73
N CYS A 15 27.06 -26.56 -9.71
CA CYS A 15 25.80 -25.82 -9.61
C CYS A 15 26.18 -24.34 -9.42
N LEU A 16 26.09 -23.55 -10.50
CA LEU A 16 26.01 -22.11 -10.37
C LEU A 16 24.68 -21.81 -9.70
N ALA A 17 24.71 -21.43 -8.42
CA ALA A 17 23.61 -20.69 -7.82
C ALA A 17 23.50 -19.38 -8.61
N THR A 18 22.54 -19.31 -9.52
CA THR A 18 22.08 -18.03 -10.06
C THR A 18 21.43 -17.31 -8.89
N GLY A 19 22.17 -16.40 -8.26
CA GLY A 19 21.56 -15.42 -7.39
C GLY A 19 20.52 -14.68 -8.23
N VAL A 20 19.24 -14.86 -7.90
CA VAL A 20 18.20 -13.95 -8.36
C VAL A 20 18.57 -12.61 -7.74
N SER A 21 19.06 -11.67 -8.55
CA SER A 21 19.11 -10.29 -8.11
C SER A 21 17.66 -9.87 -7.91
N ALA A 22 17.30 -9.44 -6.70
CA ALA A 22 16.09 -8.67 -6.50
C ALA A 22 16.09 -7.54 -7.54
N GLN A 23 15.04 -7.49 -8.35
CA GLN A 23 14.90 -6.43 -9.35
C GLN A 23 14.53 -5.18 -8.57
N ALA A 24 15.44 -4.19 -8.52
CA ALA A 24 15.13 -2.91 -7.90
C ALA A 24 13.90 -2.31 -8.59
N THR A 25 12.87 -1.96 -7.83
CA THR A 25 11.73 -1.20 -8.35
C THR A 25 12.18 0.22 -8.66
N VAL A 26 11.69 0.77 -9.76
CA VAL A 26 11.97 2.16 -10.11
C VAL A 26 10.76 2.96 -9.69
N VAL A 27 10.93 3.86 -8.72
CA VAL A 27 9.81 4.69 -8.24
C VAL A 27 9.37 5.65 -9.35
N ASP A 28 8.37 5.24 -10.12
CA ASP A 28 7.90 5.89 -11.34
C ASP A 28 6.38 5.93 -11.49
N GLY A 29 5.64 5.29 -10.60
CA GLY A 29 4.18 5.24 -10.64
C GLY A 29 3.62 3.97 -11.29
N SER A 30 4.44 2.96 -11.59
CA SER A 30 4.02 1.71 -12.25
C SER A 30 4.29 0.48 -11.38
N ALA A 31 3.33 -0.44 -11.30
CA ALA A 31 3.51 -1.71 -10.60
C ALA A 31 4.29 -2.67 -11.50
N GLU A 32 5.58 -2.86 -11.24
CA GLU A 32 6.36 -3.88 -11.94
C GLU A 32 6.11 -5.28 -11.37
N ALA A 33 6.70 -6.30 -12.00
CA ALA A 33 6.48 -7.70 -11.62
C ALA A 33 6.77 -8.02 -10.14
N ALA A 34 7.62 -7.24 -9.47
CA ALA A 34 7.91 -7.41 -8.04
C ALA A 34 6.70 -7.15 -7.13
N TYR A 35 5.76 -6.31 -7.55
CA TYR A 35 4.54 -5.99 -6.80
C TYR A 35 3.54 -7.15 -6.76
N GLY A 36 3.66 -8.15 -7.63
CA GLY A 36 2.78 -9.31 -7.63
C GLY A 36 1.33 -9.01 -8.01
N ALA A 37 0.40 -9.75 -7.40
CA ALA A 37 -1.04 -9.55 -7.56
C ALA A 37 -1.54 -8.38 -6.69
N PRO A 38 -2.67 -7.75 -7.03
CA PRO A 38 -3.25 -6.71 -6.18
C PRO A 38 -3.62 -7.29 -4.80
N LEU A 39 -3.29 -6.54 -3.75
CA LEU A 39 -3.66 -6.82 -2.36
C LEU A 39 -5.14 -6.49 -2.10
N VAL A 40 -5.66 -5.50 -2.82
CA VAL A 40 -7.07 -5.09 -2.79
C VAL A 40 -7.47 -4.52 -4.15
N ILE A 41 -8.74 -4.70 -4.50
CA ILE A 41 -9.40 -4.11 -5.66
C ILE A 41 -10.66 -3.43 -5.11
N GLN A 42 -10.90 -2.16 -5.43
CA GLN A 42 -12.15 -1.52 -5.00
C GLN A 42 -13.33 -1.89 -5.90
N ASP A 43 -14.54 -1.65 -5.40
CA ASP A 43 -15.80 -2.00 -6.05
C ASP A 43 -16.79 -0.83 -6.29
N ASN A 44 -16.29 0.41 -6.35
CA ASN A 44 -17.00 1.67 -6.46
C ASN A 44 -16.68 2.46 -7.74
N SER A 45 -17.71 2.81 -8.50
CA SER A 45 -17.64 3.90 -9.49
C SER A 45 -17.25 5.25 -8.84
N THR A 46 -16.59 6.13 -9.59
CA THR A 46 -16.03 7.38 -9.04
C THR A 46 -16.97 8.57 -9.09
N GLY A 47 -17.18 9.19 -7.92
CA GLY A 47 -17.87 10.47 -7.76
C GLY A 47 -16.97 11.68 -8.03
N PHE A 48 -15.68 11.47 -8.32
CA PHE A 48 -14.65 12.48 -8.51
C PHE A 48 -14.14 12.55 -9.97
N GLY A 49 -14.92 12.02 -10.90
CA GLY A 49 -14.64 12.05 -12.34
C GLY A 49 -13.84 10.84 -12.80
N ASN A 50 -14.28 10.24 -13.90
CA ASN A 50 -13.57 9.16 -14.59
C ASN A 50 -12.50 9.77 -15.50
N ALA A 51 -11.24 9.39 -15.30
CA ALA A 51 -10.11 9.91 -16.06
C ALA A 51 -10.03 9.29 -17.46
N ASP A 52 -9.95 10.12 -18.50
CA ASP A 52 -9.89 9.66 -19.89
C ASP A 52 -8.76 10.28 -20.74
N LEU A 53 -7.85 11.03 -20.10
CA LEU A 53 -6.78 11.75 -20.79
C LEU A 53 -5.60 10.85 -21.20
N GLY A 54 -5.26 9.84 -20.40
CA GLY A 54 -4.15 8.92 -20.68
C GLY A 54 -2.76 9.56 -20.70
N SER A 55 -2.58 10.68 -19.99
CA SER A 55 -1.28 11.34 -19.83
C SER A 55 -0.67 11.00 -18.49
N ILE A 56 0.65 10.79 -18.44
CA ILE A 56 1.38 10.50 -17.19
C ILE A 56 1.25 11.63 -16.15
N ASP A 57 0.98 12.86 -16.60
CA ASP A 57 0.92 14.06 -15.77
C ASP A 57 -0.51 14.55 -15.48
N PHE A 58 -1.08 15.36 -16.37
CA PHE A 58 -2.38 15.96 -16.21
C PHE A 58 -3.49 14.93 -16.43
N CYS A 59 -4.39 14.81 -15.46
CA CYS A 59 -5.62 14.03 -15.57
C CYS A 59 -6.84 14.86 -15.10
N ASN A 60 -8.04 14.40 -15.47
CA ASN A 60 -9.32 15.10 -15.33
C ASN A 60 -10.31 14.37 -14.41
N GLY A 61 -9.82 13.44 -13.60
CA GLY A 61 -10.61 12.70 -12.62
C GLY A 61 -9.72 12.08 -11.55
N SER A 62 -10.27 11.84 -10.37
CA SER A 62 -9.62 11.06 -9.33
C SER A 62 -10.33 9.74 -9.12
N GLU A 63 -9.55 8.67 -9.02
CA GLU A 63 -10.03 7.33 -8.68
C GLU A 63 -8.88 6.52 -8.07
N VAL A 64 -9.23 5.61 -7.18
CA VAL A 64 -8.33 4.53 -6.74
C VAL A 64 -8.94 3.25 -7.24
N ASP A 65 -8.13 2.34 -7.77
CA ASP A 65 -8.63 1.15 -8.47
C ASP A 65 -8.22 -0.14 -7.75
N SER A 66 -6.94 -0.23 -7.39
CA SER A 66 -6.36 -1.36 -6.68
C SER A 66 -5.15 -0.89 -5.89
N ALA A 67 -4.73 -1.68 -4.91
CA ALA A 67 -3.44 -1.48 -4.26
C ALA A 67 -2.56 -2.72 -4.42
N TYR A 68 -1.26 -2.46 -4.56
CA TYR A 68 -0.21 -3.46 -4.60
C TYR A 68 0.81 -3.09 -3.54
N GLY A 69 1.46 -4.08 -2.96
CA GLY A 69 2.52 -3.79 -2.01
C GLY A 69 3.26 -5.01 -1.53
N PHE A 70 4.46 -4.75 -1.05
CA PHE A 70 5.33 -5.74 -0.43
C PHE A 70 6.34 -5.03 0.45
N ILE A 71 6.98 -5.77 1.34
CA ILE A 71 8.11 -5.29 2.11
C ILE A 71 9.36 -5.99 1.56
N ALA A 72 10.40 -5.22 1.28
CA ALA A 72 11.70 -5.75 0.87
C ALA A 72 12.84 -4.83 1.31
N ASP A 73 13.98 -5.42 1.68
CA ASP A 73 15.23 -4.69 1.93
C ASP A 73 15.09 -3.54 2.96
N GLY A 74 14.19 -3.70 3.94
CA GLY A 74 13.92 -2.69 4.96
C GLY A 74 13.04 -1.52 4.49
N MET A 75 12.32 -1.68 3.38
CA MET A 75 11.41 -0.70 2.80
C MET A 75 10.01 -1.30 2.61
N LEU A 76 8.98 -0.53 2.91
CA LEU A 76 7.61 -0.77 2.46
C LEU A 76 7.45 -0.20 1.05
N HIS A 77 7.01 -1.02 0.11
CA HIS A 77 6.66 -0.63 -1.25
C HIS A 77 5.15 -0.70 -1.41
N VAL A 78 4.51 0.42 -1.77
CA VAL A 78 3.07 0.48 -2.03
C VAL A 78 2.82 1.20 -3.34
N LEU A 79 1.93 0.65 -4.16
CA LEU A 79 1.36 1.35 -5.29
C LEU A 79 -0.16 1.36 -5.16
N ILE A 80 -0.73 2.54 -5.22
CA ILE A 80 -2.18 2.77 -5.30
C ILE A 80 -2.47 3.13 -6.74
N SER A 81 -3.09 2.21 -7.47
CA SER A 81 -3.39 2.39 -8.89
C SER A 81 -4.63 3.25 -9.09
N GLY A 82 -4.70 3.93 -10.22
CA GLY A 82 -5.77 4.87 -10.58
C GLY A 82 -5.22 6.25 -10.92
N ASN A 83 -5.92 7.30 -10.51
CA ASN A 83 -5.63 8.67 -10.87
C ASN A 83 -5.82 9.66 -9.72
N VAL A 84 -5.04 10.74 -9.74
CA VAL A 84 -5.25 11.92 -8.88
C VAL A 84 -5.45 13.14 -9.77
N GLU A 85 -6.69 13.64 -9.80
CA GLU A 85 -7.10 14.80 -10.62
C GLU A 85 -6.11 15.95 -10.44
N SER A 86 -5.77 16.61 -11.55
CA SER A 86 -4.85 17.74 -11.57
C SER A 86 -5.52 19.03 -11.09
N ASN A 87 -6.07 19.00 -9.88
CA ASN A 87 -6.77 20.09 -9.21
C ASN A 87 -6.41 20.18 -7.72
N TYR A 88 -5.37 19.46 -7.29
CA TYR A 88 -4.92 19.34 -5.91
C TYR A 88 -5.85 18.56 -4.98
N ASN A 89 -6.71 17.69 -5.51
CA ASN A 89 -7.28 16.59 -4.72
C ASN A 89 -6.16 15.82 -4.01
N LYS A 90 -6.50 15.22 -2.88
CA LYS A 90 -5.57 14.54 -1.98
C LYS A 90 -5.79 13.05 -2.08
N LEU A 91 -4.73 12.30 -2.29
CA LEU A 91 -4.71 10.89 -1.93
C LEU A 91 -4.21 10.83 -0.48
N GLU A 92 -5.13 10.57 0.43
CA GLU A 92 -4.84 10.36 1.84
C GLU A 92 -4.45 8.90 2.05
N ILE A 93 -3.37 8.67 2.79
CA ILE A 93 -2.88 7.32 3.09
C ILE A 93 -2.54 7.28 4.57
N PHE A 94 -3.32 6.52 5.31
CA PHE A 94 -3.08 6.21 6.70
C PHE A 94 -2.48 4.81 6.77
N ILE A 95 -1.50 4.66 7.67
CA ILE A 95 -0.77 3.43 7.88
C ILE A 95 -0.88 3.08 9.37
N ASP A 96 -1.16 1.81 9.64
CA ASP A 96 -0.99 1.15 10.93
C ASP A 96 0.15 0.15 10.76
N ALA A 97 1.32 0.53 11.27
CA ALA A 97 2.57 -0.21 11.15
C ALA A 97 3.10 -0.69 12.51
N ILE A 98 2.62 -0.17 13.63
CA ILE A 98 3.10 -0.49 14.97
C ILE A 98 1.92 -1.03 15.78
N PRO A 99 1.87 -2.35 16.04
CA PRO A 99 0.77 -2.96 16.77
C PRO A 99 0.49 -2.27 18.12
N GLY A 100 -0.71 -1.71 18.25
CA GLY A 100 -1.21 -1.10 19.49
C GLY A 100 -0.77 0.34 19.73
N GLU A 101 -0.11 0.98 18.78
CA GLU A 101 0.11 2.42 18.75
C GLU A 101 -0.80 3.08 17.70
N GLY A 102 -0.89 4.41 17.70
CA GLY A 102 -1.67 5.15 16.71
C GLY A 102 -3.01 5.66 17.22
N GLN A 103 -3.86 6.09 16.28
CA GLN A 103 -5.10 6.80 16.55
C GLN A 103 -6.28 6.14 15.82
N ASN A 104 -7.28 5.74 16.59
CA ASN A 104 -8.62 5.46 16.09
C ASN A 104 -9.66 5.88 17.15
N PRO A 105 -10.37 7.03 16.96
CA PRO A 105 -10.37 7.91 15.80
C PRO A 105 -9.17 8.87 15.75
N ILE A 106 -8.99 9.55 14.60
CA ILE A 106 -8.01 10.65 14.47
C ILE A 106 -8.35 11.78 15.45
N LEU A 107 -7.33 12.24 16.18
CA LEU A 107 -7.41 13.33 17.14
C LEU A 107 -7.23 14.71 16.45
N GLY A 108 -7.70 15.79 17.07
CA GLY A 108 -7.52 17.17 16.56
C GLY A 108 -6.40 17.96 17.22
N ASN A 109 -5.39 17.26 17.74
CA ASN A 109 -4.19 17.84 18.36
C ASN A 109 -2.90 17.33 17.70
N ASN A 110 -2.93 17.09 16.39
CA ASN A 110 -1.82 16.61 15.57
C ASN A 110 -1.01 17.77 14.96
N SER A 111 0.10 17.45 14.28
CA SER A 111 0.93 18.43 13.56
C SER A 111 0.10 19.30 12.60
N GLU A 112 0.42 20.60 12.50
CA GLU A 112 -0.23 21.55 11.59
C GLU A 112 0.24 21.42 10.12
N ILE A 113 0.90 20.31 9.76
CA ILE A 113 1.41 20.02 8.41
C ILE A 113 0.28 20.06 7.35
N ASP A 114 0.65 20.37 6.10
CA ASP A 114 -0.26 20.49 4.95
C ASP A 114 -1.50 21.36 5.25
N PHE A 115 -1.27 22.54 5.85
CA PHE A 115 -2.32 23.48 6.23
C PHE A 115 -3.34 22.90 7.22
N ASN A 116 -2.83 22.22 8.26
CA ASN A 116 -3.65 21.65 9.34
C ASN A 116 -4.52 20.45 8.91
N ALA A 117 -4.06 19.68 7.92
CA ALA A 117 -4.80 18.59 7.28
C ALA A 117 -5.36 17.56 8.28
N LEU A 118 -4.48 16.98 9.12
CA LEU A 118 -4.87 15.97 10.10
C LEU A 118 -5.92 16.49 11.09
N ASN A 119 -5.79 17.73 11.55
CA ASN A 119 -6.74 18.32 12.49
C ASN A 119 -8.08 18.70 11.81
N THR A 120 -8.08 18.93 10.50
CA THR A 120 -9.33 19.04 9.72
C THR A 120 -10.11 17.73 9.75
N MET A 121 -9.43 16.59 9.57
CA MET A 121 -10.05 15.26 9.64
C MET A 121 -10.27 14.75 11.07
N GLY A 122 -9.54 15.30 12.05
CA GLY A 122 -9.54 14.85 13.43
C GLY A 122 -10.62 15.43 14.33
N ARG A 123 -10.74 14.85 15.53
CA ARG A 123 -11.68 15.25 16.59
C ARG A 123 -11.53 16.73 16.95
N PHE A 124 -12.63 17.48 16.91
CA PHE A 124 -12.63 18.91 17.25
C PHE A 124 -13.48 19.20 18.47
N GLU A 125 -12.97 20.06 19.33
CA GLU A 125 -13.71 20.64 20.44
C GLU A 125 -13.73 22.16 20.27
N ASP A 126 -14.93 22.71 20.07
CA ASP A 126 -15.13 24.15 19.94
C ASP A 126 -14.78 24.83 21.27
N PRO A 127 -13.79 25.73 21.31
CA PRO A 127 -13.35 26.36 22.55
C PRO A 127 -14.37 27.34 23.14
N ASP A 128 -15.29 27.87 22.31
CA ASP A 128 -16.30 28.85 22.73
C ASP A 128 -17.58 28.17 23.20
N THR A 129 -17.98 27.06 22.55
CA THR A 129 -19.24 26.37 22.84
C THR A 129 -19.07 25.08 23.64
N GLY A 130 -17.87 24.50 23.65
CA GLY A 130 -17.60 23.16 24.17
C GLY A 130 -18.21 22.03 23.34
N GLU A 131 -18.71 22.34 22.12
CA GLU A 131 -19.23 21.32 21.21
C GLU A 131 -18.09 20.41 20.76
N VAL A 132 -18.29 19.11 20.95
CA VAL A 132 -17.34 18.08 20.49
C VAL A 132 -17.89 17.45 19.22
N GLN A 133 -17.12 17.57 18.14
CA GLN A 133 -17.30 16.81 16.91
C GLN A 133 -16.41 15.56 16.95
N PRO A 134 -16.83 14.44 16.33
CA PRO A 134 -16.01 13.22 16.22
C PRO A 134 -14.75 13.50 15.39
N GLY A 135 -13.90 12.49 15.20
CA GLY A 135 -12.84 12.48 14.20
C GLY A 135 -13.09 11.36 13.19
N LEU A 136 -12.40 11.40 12.06
CA LEU A 136 -12.35 10.26 11.13
C LEU A 136 -12.04 8.99 11.92
N THR A 137 -12.93 8.00 11.81
CA THR A 137 -12.83 6.74 12.56
C THR A 137 -12.60 5.60 11.56
N PHE A 138 -11.58 4.78 11.82
CA PHE A 138 -11.23 3.62 11.00
C PHE A 138 -11.91 2.35 11.50
N ASP A 139 -11.89 1.32 10.67
CA ASP A 139 -12.37 -0.01 11.05
C ASP A 139 -11.60 -0.58 12.26
N ALA A 140 -12.22 -1.55 12.92
CA ALA A 140 -11.69 -2.23 14.08
C ALA A 140 -10.40 -2.96 13.71
N GLY A 141 -9.38 -2.81 14.55
CA GLY A 141 -8.06 -3.39 14.30
C GLY A 141 -7.17 -2.55 13.38
N PHE A 142 -7.59 -1.32 13.07
CA PHE A 142 -6.76 -0.31 12.41
C PHE A 142 -6.55 0.90 13.34
N ASP A 143 -5.33 1.10 13.81
CA ASP A 143 -4.94 2.25 14.64
C ASP A 143 -3.85 3.05 13.91
N ALA A 144 -4.24 4.15 13.27
CA ALA A 144 -3.32 4.88 12.37
C ALA A 144 -2.15 5.53 13.13
N ASP A 145 -0.92 5.13 12.84
CA ASP A 145 0.31 5.64 13.46
C ASP A 145 1.17 6.47 12.50
N PHE A 146 0.85 6.48 11.21
CA PHE A 146 1.52 7.29 10.20
C PHE A 146 0.53 7.75 9.14
N TRP A 147 0.78 8.95 8.59
CA TRP A 147 -0.06 9.55 7.56
C TRP A 147 0.78 10.15 6.45
N LEU A 148 0.33 9.98 5.21
CA LEU A 148 0.82 10.62 4.01
C LEU A 148 -0.33 11.29 3.24
N SER A 149 -0.03 12.41 2.60
CA SER A 149 -0.92 13.07 1.64
C SER A 149 -0.14 13.33 0.36
N PHE A 150 -0.57 12.69 -0.73
CA PHE A 150 -0.04 12.94 -2.07
C PHE A 150 -1.02 13.80 -2.86
N THR A 151 -0.51 14.77 -3.62
CA THR A 151 -1.33 15.63 -4.46
C THR A 151 -0.58 16.11 -5.70
N GLY A 152 -1.32 16.50 -6.73
CA GLY A 152 -0.76 17.07 -7.95
C GLY A 152 -1.71 18.04 -8.64
N GLY A 153 -1.13 18.97 -9.40
CA GLY A 153 -1.91 19.96 -10.13
C GLY A 153 -1.06 20.94 -10.94
N PRO A 154 -1.69 21.98 -11.52
CA PRO A 154 -1.00 22.99 -12.30
C PRO A 154 -0.06 23.78 -11.40
N GLY A 155 1.23 23.72 -11.70
CA GLY A 155 2.28 24.44 -10.98
C GLY A 155 2.22 25.95 -11.17
N ALA A 156 3.24 26.64 -10.66
CA ALA A 156 3.32 28.09 -10.81
C ALA A 156 3.46 28.48 -12.31
N PRO A 157 2.67 29.46 -12.80
CA PRO A 157 2.80 29.92 -14.17
C PRO A 157 4.23 30.41 -14.47
N PRO A 158 4.82 30.05 -15.62
CA PRO A 158 6.16 30.50 -15.98
C PRO A 158 6.26 32.03 -16.05
N LYS A 159 7.32 32.61 -15.47
CA LYS A 159 7.54 34.08 -15.46
C LYS A 159 7.56 34.74 -16.84
N LYS A 160 7.79 33.97 -17.91
CA LYS A 160 7.86 34.43 -19.30
C LYS A 160 6.58 34.14 -20.11
N GLY A 161 5.50 33.73 -19.45
CA GLY A 161 4.29 33.24 -20.10
C GLY A 161 4.45 31.80 -20.60
N GLY A 162 3.32 31.12 -20.78
CA GLY A 162 3.24 29.69 -21.07
C GLY A 162 2.27 28.99 -20.11
N GLU A 163 1.90 27.76 -20.44
CA GLU A 163 1.09 26.93 -19.55
C GLU A 163 1.93 26.48 -18.34
N PRO A 164 1.33 26.37 -17.15
CA PRO A 164 1.99 25.80 -15.98
C PRO A 164 2.39 24.33 -16.25
N GLY A 165 3.48 23.90 -15.63
CA GLY A 165 3.82 22.48 -15.55
C GLY A 165 2.88 21.74 -14.61
N TYR A 166 3.08 20.42 -14.49
CA TYR A 166 2.43 19.61 -13.47
C TYR A 166 3.37 19.46 -12.27
N ASP A 167 2.96 19.99 -11.12
CA ASP A 167 3.71 19.92 -9.87
C ASP A 167 3.04 18.89 -8.94
N THR A 168 3.86 18.07 -8.27
CA THR A 168 3.41 17.13 -7.24
C THR A 168 3.99 17.47 -5.88
N TYR A 169 3.28 17.07 -4.82
CA TYR A 169 3.69 17.24 -3.43
C TYR A 169 3.36 16.01 -2.62
N LEU A 170 4.24 15.68 -1.66
CA LEU A 170 4.03 14.66 -0.65
C LEU A 170 4.20 15.31 0.72
N ASN A 171 3.22 15.14 1.59
CA ASN A 171 3.31 15.49 3.01
C ASN A 171 3.28 14.21 3.84
N PHE A 172 3.92 14.22 5.01
CA PHE A 172 3.85 13.11 5.95
C PHE A 172 3.82 13.61 7.40
N SER A 173 3.29 12.78 8.29
CA SER A 173 3.35 12.95 9.74
C SER A 173 3.23 11.61 10.45
N GLU A 174 3.98 11.43 11.53
CA GLU A 174 3.62 10.45 12.56
C GLU A 174 2.27 10.83 13.19
N LEU A 175 1.53 9.83 13.64
CA LEU A 175 0.30 9.95 14.42
C LEU A 175 0.52 9.31 15.79
N LEU A 176 1.06 10.11 16.72
CA LEU A 176 1.30 9.64 18.09
C LEU A 176 -0.02 9.25 18.76
N THR A 177 -0.02 8.19 19.57
CA THR A 177 -1.22 7.66 20.26
C THR A 177 -1.98 8.70 21.09
N GLY A 178 -1.27 9.66 21.68
CA GLY A 178 -1.87 10.78 22.44
C GLY A 178 -2.07 12.08 21.63
N GLY A 179 -1.72 12.06 20.34
CA GLY A 179 -1.49 13.25 19.52
C GLY A 179 -0.33 14.11 20.04
N GLY A 180 -0.18 15.30 19.47
CA GLY A 180 0.72 16.35 19.92
C GLY A 180 1.74 16.82 18.88
N ASP A 181 2.22 18.04 19.08
CA ASP A 181 3.13 18.76 18.16
C ASP A 181 4.56 18.22 18.12
N LEU A 182 4.84 17.08 18.76
CA LEU A 182 6.15 16.43 18.78
C LEU A 182 6.30 15.37 17.69
N ALA A 183 5.22 15.04 16.98
CA ALA A 183 5.24 14.12 15.85
C ALA A 183 6.25 14.60 14.78
N GLU A 184 7.09 13.69 14.30
CA GLU A 184 7.91 13.99 13.13
C GLU A 184 6.99 14.18 11.92
N SER A 185 7.18 15.29 11.20
CA SER A 185 6.39 15.63 10.02
C SER A 185 7.24 16.42 9.03
N GLY A 186 6.85 16.36 7.76
CA GLY A 186 7.60 17.03 6.70
C GLY A 186 6.90 16.94 5.35
N TYR A 187 7.59 17.44 4.33
CA TYR A 187 7.09 17.43 2.96
C TYR A 187 8.20 17.32 1.92
N ALA A 188 7.84 16.96 0.70
CA ALA A 188 8.66 17.05 -0.50
C ALA A 188 7.86 17.70 -1.63
N GLY A 189 8.49 18.61 -2.37
CA GLY A 189 7.94 19.23 -3.57
C GLY A 189 8.53 20.61 -3.90
N PRO A 190 8.24 21.17 -5.08
CA PRO A 190 7.47 20.55 -6.15
C PRO A 190 8.26 19.43 -6.86
N GLY A 191 7.57 18.35 -7.17
CA GLY A 191 8.02 17.28 -8.08
C GLY A 191 7.33 17.38 -9.43
N GLY A 192 7.16 16.24 -10.09
CA GLY A 192 6.34 16.09 -11.30
C GLY A 192 5.90 14.64 -11.47
N ALA A 193 5.60 14.24 -12.70
CA ALA A 193 5.18 12.87 -13.02
C ALA A 193 6.34 11.95 -13.45
N GLY A 194 6.14 10.65 -13.28
CA GLY A 194 7.10 9.58 -13.58
C GLY A 194 8.40 9.65 -12.76
N ALA A 195 9.32 8.73 -13.05
CA ALA A 195 10.63 8.64 -12.37
C ALA A 195 11.43 9.95 -12.33
N LYS A 196 11.28 10.80 -13.35
CA LYS A 196 12.00 12.09 -13.43
C LYS A 196 11.42 13.15 -12.49
N GLY A 197 10.14 13.03 -12.15
CA GLY A 197 9.42 13.91 -11.25
C GLY A 197 9.30 13.37 -9.82
N ALA A 198 9.89 12.20 -9.54
CA ALA A 198 9.83 11.55 -8.25
C ALA A 198 10.29 12.46 -7.12
N LEU A 199 9.54 12.43 -6.03
CA LEU A 199 9.76 13.14 -4.79
C LEU A 199 10.64 12.30 -3.86
N VAL A 200 11.46 12.97 -3.05
CA VAL A 200 12.22 12.35 -1.96
C VAL A 200 12.16 13.27 -0.75
N THR A 201 11.64 12.79 0.37
CA THR A 201 11.59 13.54 1.63
C THR A 201 12.95 13.54 2.34
N GLY A 202 13.12 14.39 3.35
CA GLY A 202 14.35 14.47 4.14
C GLY A 202 14.70 13.18 4.90
N ASN A 203 13.70 12.35 5.21
CA ASN A 203 13.82 11.06 5.86
C ASN A 203 13.79 9.87 4.88
N GLY A 204 13.84 10.12 3.57
CA GLY A 204 14.06 9.07 2.57
C GLY A 204 12.80 8.36 2.05
N ILE A 205 11.60 8.93 2.25
CA ILE A 205 10.38 8.47 1.59
C ILE A 205 10.41 8.90 0.12
N PHE A 206 10.19 7.95 -0.78
CA PHE A 206 10.08 8.21 -2.21
C PHE A 206 8.61 8.21 -2.61
N ALA A 207 8.23 9.08 -3.55
CA ALA A 207 6.92 9.02 -4.19
C ALA A 207 6.99 9.43 -5.66
N ALA A 208 6.22 8.77 -6.52
CA ALA A 208 6.01 9.14 -7.91
C ALA A 208 4.56 8.90 -8.34
N ILE A 209 4.18 9.47 -9.47
CA ILE A 209 2.87 9.23 -10.08
C ILE A 209 3.01 8.96 -11.57
N ASP A 210 2.29 7.94 -12.05
CA ASP A 210 1.91 7.78 -13.45
C ASP A 210 0.38 7.88 -13.55
N ASN A 211 -0.07 9.05 -14.01
CA ASN A 211 -1.48 9.41 -14.10
C ASN A 211 -2.13 8.95 -15.43
N SER A 212 -1.48 8.05 -16.18
CA SER A 212 -1.91 7.68 -17.53
C SER A 212 -3.03 6.64 -17.59
N ASN A 213 -3.57 6.22 -16.45
CA ASN A 213 -4.71 5.32 -16.40
C ASN A 213 -5.93 5.91 -17.15
N VAL A 214 -6.61 5.04 -17.89
CA VAL A 214 -7.88 5.28 -18.61
C VAL A 214 -8.80 4.04 -18.53
N LEU A 215 -8.45 3.09 -17.65
CA LEU A 215 -9.18 1.87 -17.33
C LEU A 215 -9.68 1.99 -15.88
N GLY A 216 -10.12 0.89 -15.26
CA GLY A 216 -10.69 0.92 -13.92
C GLY A 216 -12.18 1.25 -13.99
N VAL A 217 -12.60 2.20 -13.16
CA VAL A 217 -14.02 2.47 -12.91
C VAL A 217 -14.62 3.59 -13.77
N VAL A 218 -15.95 3.62 -13.85
CA VAL A 218 -16.69 4.70 -14.50
C VAL A 218 -17.13 5.76 -13.51
N GLY A 219 -17.64 6.89 -14.01
CA GLY A 219 -18.20 7.94 -13.15
C GLY A 219 -19.56 7.54 -12.58
N GLY A 220 -19.75 7.64 -11.26
CA GLY A 220 -21.01 7.29 -10.59
C GLY A 220 -20.91 7.12 -9.08
N ASP A 221 -21.98 6.55 -8.52
CA ASP A 221 -22.13 6.16 -7.11
C ASP A 221 -22.57 4.69 -6.94
N GLY A 222 -22.49 3.90 -8.01
CA GLY A 222 -22.83 2.47 -8.04
C GLY A 222 -21.61 1.55 -7.90
N ILE A 223 -21.91 0.25 -7.86
CA ILE A 223 -20.89 -0.81 -7.88
C ILE A 223 -20.17 -0.83 -9.23
N ASP A 224 -18.86 -0.98 -9.19
CA ASP A 224 -17.99 -1.17 -10.37
C ASP A 224 -16.79 -2.09 -10.02
N ASP A 225 -15.77 -2.14 -10.87
CA ASP A 225 -14.58 -2.98 -10.66
C ASP A 225 -13.29 -2.25 -11.07
N GLY A 226 -12.41 -1.98 -10.10
CA GLY A 226 -11.10 -1.37 -10.32
C GLY A 226 -10.01 -2.33 -10.83
N ALA A 227 -10.32 -3.58 -11.15
CA ALA A 227 -9.30 -4.56 -11.50
C ALA A 227 -8.49 -4.20 -12.77
N GLY A 228 -7.21 -4.57 -12.76
CA GLY A 228 -6.34 -4.56 -13.94
C GLY A 228 -5.62 -3.24 -14.22
N VAL A 229 -5.73 -2.27 -13.32
CA VAL A 229 -4.95 -1.02 -13.37
C VAL A 229 -3.63 -1.20 -12.64
N THR A 230 -2.53 -0.75 -13.25
CA THR A 230 -1.16 -0.95 -12.75
C THR A 230 -0.34 0.34 -12.70
N THR A 231 -0.96 1.49 -12.95
CA THR A 231 -0.34 2.82 -12.87
C THR A 231 -1.09 3.67 -11.87
N GLY A 232 -0.38 4.53 -11.14
CA GLY A 232 -0.98 5.44 -10.17
C GLY A 232 0.08 6.08 -9.30
N VAL A 233 -0.19 6.22 -8.00
CA VAL A 233 0.75 6.79 -7.02
C VAL A 233 1.56 5.65 -6.39
N GLU A 234 2.88 5.70 -6.56
CA GLU A 234 3.83 4.76 -5.98
C GLU A 234 4.59 5.42 -4.85
N ILE A 235 4.68 4.76 -3.70
CA ILE A 235 5.36 5.25 -2.50
C ILE A 235 6.26 4.15 -1.94
N VAL A 236 7.49 4.52 -1.60
CA VAL A 236 8.45 3.64 -0.94
C VAL A 236 8.94 4.29 0.35
N ILE A 237 8.73 3.60 1.47
CA ILE A 237 8.93 4.13 2.83
C ILE A 237 9.96 3.25 3.55
N PRO A 238 11.05 3.81 4.09
CA PRO A 238 11.92 3.05 4.97
C PRO A 238 11.15 2.58 6.21
N LEU A 239 11.27 1.30 6.60
CA LEU A 239 10.60 0.78 7.80
C LEU A 239 11.06 1.50 9.07
N GLU A 240 12.30 2.02 9.07
CA GLU A 240 12.81 2.85 10.18
C GLU A 240 12.05 4.17 10.35
N VAL A 241 11.50 4.72 9.25
CA VAL A 241 10.65 5.92 9.29
C VAL A 241 9.28 5.61 9.90
N LEU A 242 8.77 4.40 9.67
CA LEU A 242 7.53 3.92 10.28
C LEU A 242 7.72 3.42 11.72
N GLY A 243 8.96 3.30 12.21
CA GLY A 243 9.24 2.62 13.47
C GLY A 243 8.85 1.13 13.48
N HIS A 244 8.64 0.53 12.30
CA HIS A 244 8.07 -0.79 12.13
C HIS A 244 9.09 -1.90 12.42
N ALA A 245 8.65 -2.96 13.10
CA ALA A 245 9.44 -4.15 13.35
C ALA A 245 9.34 -5.11 12.16
N ALA A 246 10.48 -5.52 11.61
CA ALA A 246 10.48 -6.46 10.48
C ALA A 246 9.76 -7.78 10.84
N GLY A 247 8.85 -8.20 9.95
CA GLY A 247 8.10 -9.44 10.04
C GLY A 247 6.64 -9.25 10.43
N ASP A 248 6.28 -8.11 11.02
CA ASP A 248 4.88 -7.77 11.29
C ASP A 248 4.19 -7.29 10.00
N ASP A 249 2.87 -7.41 9.95
CA ASP A 249 2.06 -6.87 8.87
C ASP A 249 1.90 -5.35 8.98
N ILE A 250 1.68 -4.70 7.85
CA ILE A 250 1.33 -3.28 7.79
C ILE A 250 -0.06 -3.16 7.18
N ARG A 251 -0.97 -2.45 7.86
CA ARG A 251 -2.29 -2.13 7.32
C ARG A 251 -2.26 -0.75 6.70
N VAL A 252 -2.98 -0.58 5.59
CA VAL A 252 -3.06 0.69 4.87
C VAL A 252 -4.51 1.01 4.55
N CYS A 253 -4.97 2.18 4.99
CA CYS A 253 -6.24 2.78 4.58
C CYS A 253 -5.93 3.95 3.65
N ALA A 254 -6.52 3.96 2.45
CA ALA A 254 -6.24 5.00 1.48
C ALA A 254 -7.49 5.43 0.71
N PHE A 255 -7.64 6.73 0.50
CA PHE A 255 -8.82 7.29 -0.14
C PHE A 255 -8.56 8.66 -0.78
N ILE A 256 -9.41 9.04 -1.72
CA ILE A 256 -9.40 10.40 -2.29
C ILE A 256 -10.21 11.36 -1.42
N ASN A 257 -9.61 12.51 -1.13
CA ASN A 257 -10.20 13.62 -0.42
C ASN A 257 -10.10 14.90 -1.28
N GLY A 258 -10.97 15.87 -1.01
CA GLY A 258 -10.91 17.19 -1.64
C GLY A 258 -9.62 17.94 -1.25
N SER A 259 -9.26 18.95 -2.04
CA SER A 259 -8.02 19.71 -1.83
C SER A 259 -7.85 20.35 -0.44
N GLY A 260 -8.97 20.57 0.26
CA GLY A 260 -9.00 21.13 1.62
C GLY A 260 -8.96 20.09 2.74
N HIS A 261 -8.79 18.80 2.42
CA HIS A 261 -8.91 17.68 3.37
C HIS A 261 -10.30 17.57 4.02
N ASP A 262 -11.33 18.17 3.40
CA ASP A 262 -12.65 18.42 3.98
C ASP A 262 -13.81 17.77 3.22
N PHE A 263 -13.51 16.91 2.24
CA PHE A 263 -14.52 16.20 1.45
C PHE A 263 -14.01 14.84 0.96
N LEU A 264 -14.23 13.81 1.77
CA LEU A 264 -13.96 12.42 1.45
C LEU A 264 -14.88 11.97 0.30
N SER A 265 -14.26 11.50 -0.78
CA SER A 265 -14.95 10.93 -1.93
C SER A 265 -15.54 9.54 -1.64
N ASN A 266 -16.12 8.89 -2.64
CA ASN A 266 -16.47 7.47 -2.60
C ASN A 266 -15.34 6.54 -3.09
N GLN A 267 -14.12 7.07 -3.23
CA GLN A 267 -12.94 6.37 -3.72
C GLN A 267 -12.07 5.99 -2.53
N VAL A 268 -12.31 4.81 -1.98
CA VAL A 268 -11.68 4.25 -0.78
C VAL A 268 -11.17 2.84 -1.10
N LEU A 269 -9.91 2.56 -0.81
CA LEU A 269 -9.31 1.23 -0.93
C LEU A 269 -9.84 0.34 0.20
N GLY A 270 -10.29 -0.87 -0.15
CA GLY A 270 -11.18 -1.71 0.67
C GLY A 270 -12.63 -1.75 0.16
N GLY A 271 -12.98 -0.78 -0.70
CA GLY A 271 -14.30 -0.70 -1.33
C GLY A 271 -15.39 -0.20 -0.39
N LEU A 272 -16.54 0.19 -0.96
CA LEU A 272 -17.72 0.62 -0.19
C LEU A 272 -19.00 -0.10 -0.65
N GLY A 273 -18.92 -1.06 -1.58
CA GLY A 273 -20.08 -1.77 -2.12
C GLY A 273 -20.98 -0.90 -3.00
N GLY A 274 -20.43 0.11 -3.66
CA GLY A 274 -21.16 1.14 -4.40
C GLY A 274 -21.81 2.17 -3.48
N SER A 275 -21.19 3.36 -3.41
CA SER A 275 -21.63 4.45 -2.52
C SER A 275 -21.46 5.83 -3.17
N ALA A 276 -22.22 6.80 -2.69
CA ALA A 276 -21.97 8.22 -2.98
C ALA A 276 -20.79 8.74 -2.14
N ASN A 277 -20.29 9.95 -2.47
CA ASN A 277 -19.22 10.58 -1.70
C ASN A 277 -19.60 10.72 -0.21
N LEU A 278 -18.65 10.44 0.69
CA LEU A 278 -18.91 10.35 2.12
C LEU A 278 -18.98 11.73 2.81
N GLY A 279 -18.48 12.78 2.16
CA GLY A 279 -18.58 14.15 2.65
C GLY A 279 -17.48 14.49 3.64
N PHE A 280 -17.75 15.31 4.65
CA PHE A 280 -16.69 15.83 5.52
C PHE A 280 -16.02 14.70 6.34
N PRO A 281 -14.71 14.41 6.20
CA PRO A 281 -14.06 13.21 6.74
C PRO A 281 -14.23 13.02 8.25
N ARG A 282 -14.27 14.13 8.99
CA ARG A 282 -14.50 14.14 10.44
C ARG A 282 -15.74 13.36 10.89
N PHE A 283 -16.77 13.32 10.06
CA PHE A 283 -18.03 12.62 10.35
C PHE A 283 -18.12 11.23 9.72
N VAL A 284 -17.05 10.76 9.09
CA VAL A 284 -16.98 9.41 8.52
C VAL A 284 -16.49 8.45 9.60
N ASN A 285 -17.20 7.34 9.70
CA ASN A 285 -16.87 6.22 10.56
C ASN A 285 -16.93 4.94 9.73
N PHE A 286 -15.77 4.36 9.43
CA PHE A 286 -15.67 3.17 8.58
C PHE A 286 -16.28 1.93 9.25
N GLU A 287 -16.29 1.85 10.59
CA GLU A 287 -17.01 0.79 11.34
C GLU A 287 -18.52 0.72 11.06
N ASP A 288 -19.12 1.80 10.54
CA ASP A 288 -20.54 1.82 10.17
C ASP A 288 -20.79 1.27 8.75
N LEU A 289 -19.72 0.96 8.00
CA LEU A 289 -19.77 0.46 6.63
C LEU A 289 -19.47 -1.06 6.59
N PRO A 290 -19.98 -1.78 5.57
CA PRO A 290 -19.69 -3.21 5.44
C PRO A 290 -18.27 -3.48 4.93
N GLY A 291 -17.56 -4.39 5.61
CA GLY A 291 -16.19 -4.79 5.23
C GLY A 291 -15.15 -3.80 5.74
N ASP A 292 -13.88 -4.13 5.57
CA ASP A 292 -12.77 -3.30 6.04
C ASP A 292 -12.34 -2.32 4.94
N GLN A 293 -12.19 -1.03 5.26
CA GLN A 293 -11.70 0.04 4.38
C GLN A 293 -10.18 0.20 4.49
N PHE A 294 -9.48 -0.91 4.74
CA PHE A 294 -8.04 -1.02 4.68
C PHE A 294 -7.63 -2.34 4.01
N PHE A 295 -6.37 -2.43 3.60
CA PHE A 295 -5.76 -3.66 3.11
C PHE A 295 -4.47 -3.95 3.87
N VAL A 296 -4.03 -5.20 3.81
CA VAL A 296 -2.82 -5.67 4.50
C VAL A 296 -1.69 -5.82 3.50
N VAL A 297 -0.54 -5.23 3.81
CA VAL A 297 0.75 -5.53 3.19
C VAL A 297 1.45 -6.56 4.09
N PRO A 298 1.64 -7.80 3.62
CA PRO A 298 2.27 -8.85 4.41
C PRO A 298 3.69 -8.50 4.85
N GLY A 299 4.02 -8.82 6.10
CA GLY A 299 5.38 -8.77 6.63
C GLY A 299 6.37 -9.65 5.83
N GLU A 300 7.66 -9.28 5.83
CA GLU A 300 8.71 -10.15 5.27
C GLU A 300 8.74 -11.49 6.03
N GLY A 301 8.30 -12.56 5.38
CA GLY A 301 8.07 -13.86 6.01
C GLY A 301 6.64 -14.39 5.86
N GLY A 302 5.75 -13.62 5.22
CA GLY A 302 4.39 -14.05 4.90
C GLY A 302 3.47 -13.92 6.10
N GLY A 303 3.13 -12.69 6.47
CA GLY A 303 1.94 -12.40 7.27
C GLY A 303 0.76 -12.14 6.33
N GLY A 304 0.19 -13.23 5.83
CA GLY A 304 -1.16 -13.20 5.27
C GLY A 304 -1.99 -14.16 6.08
N ASP A 305 -2.25 -13.85 7.35
CA ASP A 305 -3.06 -14.66 8.29
C ASP A 305 -2.77 -16.18 8.39
N GLY A 306 -1.73 -16.66 7.73
CA GLY A 306 -1.23 -18.02 7.74
C GLY A 306 0.26 -17.91 7.45
N CYS A 307 1.09 -18.36 8.40
CA CYS A 307 2.52 -18.35 8.15
C CYS A 307 2.85 -19.25 6.94
N PHE A 308 3.97 -18.99 6.27
CA PHE A 308 4.43 -19.64 5.03
C PHE A 308 4.42 -21.20 5.00
N GLY A 309 4.11 -21.88 6.10
CA GLY A 309 3.89 -23.33 6.16
C GLY A 309 2.64 -23.76 6.93
N ASP A 310 1.75 -22.86 7.31
CA ASP A 310 0.48 -23.12 8.01
C ASP A 310 -0.61 -23.29 6.95
N ILE A 311 -0.78 -24.54 6.50
CA ILE A 311 -1.67 -24.89 5.39
C ILE A 311 -3.13 -24.94 5.87
N ASN A 312 -3.36 -25.12 7.17
CA ASN A 312 -4.69 -25.22 7.75
C ASN A 312 -5.11 -23.96 8.51
N ASP A 313 -4.31 -22.89 8.45
CA ASP A 313 -4.52 -21.59 9.09
C ASP A 313 -4.81 -21.72 10.60
N ASP A 314 -4.10 -22.62 11.31
CA ASP A 314 -4.29 -22.86 12.75
C ASP A 314 -3.33 -22.06 13.65
N GLY A 315 -2.47 -21.25 13.05
CA GLY A 315 -1.47 -20.40 13.68
C GLY A 315 -0.18 -21.14 14.08
N ILE A 316 -0.02 -22.41 13.67
CA ILE A 316 1.15 -23.23 14.01
C ILE A 316 1.51 -24.19 12.87
N VAL A 317 2.66 -24.01 12.23
CA VAL A 317 3.25 -25.02 11.34
C VAL A 317 3.61 -26.29 12.12
N ASN A 318 2.79 -27.32 11.98
CA ASN A 318 2.93 -28.56 12.72
C ASN A 318 2.62 -29.81 11.88
N GLY A 319 2.37 -30.93 12.56
CA GLY A 319 2.06 -32.20 11.90
C GLY A 319 0.74 -32.18 11.12
N ALA A 320 -0.17 -31.27 11.42
CA ALA A 320 -1.42 -31.07 10.68
C ALA A 320 -1.12 -30.53 9.28
N ASP A 321 -0.32 -29.48 9.17
CA ASP A 321 0.11 -28.88 7.91
C ASP A 321 0.92 -29.84 7.09
N PHE A 322 1.86 -30.54 7.73
CA PHE A 322 2.65 -31.54 7.05
C PHE A 322 1.78 -32.69 6.52
N GLY A 323 0.71 -33.04 7.23
CA GLY A 323 -0.31 -33.96 6.74
C GLY A 323 -1.03 -33.43 5.50
N SER A 324 -1.40 -32.15 5.49
CA SER A 324 -2.05 -31.47 4.37
C SER A 324 -1.12 -31.37 3.14
N LEU A 325 0.16 -31.06 3.34
CA LEU A 325 1.17 -31.05 2.29
C LEU A 325 1.30 -32.43 1.64
N LEU A 326 1.45 -33.48 2.44
CA LEU A 326 1.55 -34.85 1.94
C LEU A 326 0.27 -35.33 1.24
N ALA A 327 -0.90 -34.82 1.64
CA ALA A 327 -2.17 -35.13 0.98
C ALA A 327 -2.26 -34.53 -0.44
N SER A 328 -1.55 -33.44 -0.68
CA SER A 328 -1.51 -32.70 -1.95
C SER A 328 -0.33 -33.09 -2.86
N TRP A 329 0.40 -34.15 -2.52
CA TRP A 329 1.62 -34.54 -3.24
C TRP A 329 1.42 -34.73 -4.75
N GLY A 330 2.26 -34.06 -5.55
CA GLY A 330 2.20 -34.04 -7.00
C GLY A 330 1.61 -32.74 -7.54
N LEU A 331 1.01 -32.81 -8.73
CA LEU A 331 0.52 -31.64 -9.46
C LEU A 331 -0.54 -30.89 -8.66
N CYS A 332 -0.25 -29.64 -8.29
CA CYS A 332 -1.10 -28.82 -7.44
C CYS A 332 -1.05 -27.33 -7.80
N PRO A 333 -1.41 -26.92 -9.03
CA PRO A 333 -1.26 -25.53 -9.44
C PRO A 333 -2.14 -24.59 -8.61
N GLY A 334 -1.52 -23.66 -7.88
CA GLY A 334 -2.19 -22.65 -7.06
C GLY A 334 -2.87 -23.19 -5.81
N CYS A 335 -2.37 -24.30 -5.24
CA CYS A 335 -2.85 -24.81 -3.97
C CYS A 335 -1.93 -24.40 -2.81
N PRO A 336 -2.44 -24.26 -1.56
CA PRO A 336 -1.63 -23.80 -0.42
C PRO A 336 -0.44 -24.71 -0.04
N ALA A 337 -0.37 -25.93 -0.59
CA ALA A 337 0.71 -26.87 -0.31
C ALA A 337 1.92 -26.75 -1.25
N ASP A 338 1.78 -26.01 -2.35
CA ASP A 338 2.83 -25.71 -3.34
C ASP A 338 3.58 -24.45 -2.90
N LEU A 339 4.48 -24.60 -1.94
CA LEU A 339 5.10 -23.48 -1.20
C LEU A 339 6.14 -22.73 -2.03
N ASN A 340 6.57 -23.28 -3.17
CA ASN A 340 7.50 -22.62 -4.08
C ASN A 340 6.85 -22.19 -5.41
N ASP A 341 5.52 -22.36 -5.55
CA ASP A 341 4.72 -22.05 -6.73
C ASP A 341 5.24 -22.66 -8.05
N ASP A 342 5.87 -23.84 -8.00
CA ASP A 342 6.39 -24.51 -9.20
C ASP A 342 5.33 -25.38 -9.93
N GLY A 343 4.13 -25.46 -9.36
CA GLY A 343 2.98 -26.21 -9.85
C GLY A 343 2.95 -27.66 -9.35
N THR A 344 3.91 -28.08 -8.52
CA THR A 344 4.07 -29.45 -8.02
C THR A 344 4.49 -29.49 -6.55
N VAL A 345 3.68 -30.12 -5.70
CA VAL A 345 4.06 -30.42 -4.31
C VAL A 345 5.02 -31.61 -4.29
N ASP A 346 6.27 -31.36 -3.94
CA ASP A 346 7.30 -32.39 -3.81
C ASP A 346 8.25 -32.18 -2.62
N GLY A 347 9.46 -32.75 -2.70
CA GLY A 347 10.46 -32.65 -1.63
C GLY A 347 10.98 -31.21 -1.42
N ALA A 348 10.84 -30.32 -2.40
CA ALA A 348 11.18 -28.91 -2.26
C ALA A 348 10.26 -28.23 -1.23
N ASP A 349 8.96 -28.44 -1.32
CA ASP A 349 7.96 -27.88 -0.40
C ASP A 349 8.12 -28.44 1.01
N VAL A 350 8.47 -29.72 1.14
CA VAL A 350 8.83 -30.31 2.44
C VAL A 350 10.01 -29.58 3.06
N GLY A 351 11.02 -29.25 2.26
CA GLY A 351 12.18 -28.50 2.71
C GLY A 351 11.81 -27.11 3.23
N LEU A 352 10.90 -26.43 2.53
CA LEU A 352 10.38 -25.11 2.91
C LEU A 352 9.54 -25.16 4.19
N MET A 353 8.59 -26.09 4.30
CA MET A 353 7.76 -26.24 5.50
C MET A 353 8.59 -26.56 6.75
N LEU A 354 9.58 -27.44 6.64
CA LEU A 354 10.43 -27.79 7.77
C LEU A 354 11.33 -26.63 8.24
N ALA A 355 11.58 -25.63 7.38
CA ALA A 355 12.35 -24.45 7.75
C ALA A 355 11.57 -23.49 8.67
N VAL A 356 10.23 -23.55 8.63
CA VAL A 356 9.32 -22.67 9.38
C VAL A 356 8.51 -23.43 10.46
N TRP A 357 8.97 -24.62 10.86
CA TRP A 357 8.26 -25.45 11.84
C TRP A 357 8.12 -24.79 13.21
N GLY A 358 6.89 -24.66 13.72
CA GLY A 358 6.60 -24.04 15.01
C GLY A 358 5.39 -23.13 14.97
N VAL A 359 5.18 -22.39 16.06
CA VAL A 359 4.13 -21.36 16.14
C VAL A 359 4.47 -20.24 15.15
N CYS A 360 3.47 -19.74 14.42
CA CYS A 360 3.65 -18.54 13.61
C CYS A 360 4.01 -17.36 14.55
N PRO A 361 5.02 -16.53 14.21
CA PRO A 361 5.40 -15.36 15.02
C PRO A 361 4.23 -14.43 15.35
#